data_AF-A0A3D2RYH8-F1
#
_entry.id   AF-A0A3D2RYH8-F1
#
_cell.length_a   1.000
_cell.length_b   1.000
_cell.length_c   1.000
_cell.angle_alpha   90.00
_cell.angle_beta   90.00
_cell.angle_gamma   90.00
#
_symmetry.space_group_name_H-M   'P 1'
#
loop_
_entity.id
_entity.type
_entity.pdbx_description
1 polymer ?
#
loop_
_entity_poly.entity_id
_entity_poly.type
_entity_poly.pdbx_seq_one_letter_code
_entity_poly.pdbx_strand_id
1 'polypeptide(L)' 'ADATKRQVIAGPVEATSIGNLLVQMASCGAIGSITEGREIIAESSELIYFEPTDNAQWDQVYNRFLEIANLP' A
#
# COMPACT_ATOMS: atom_id res chain seq x y z
N ALA A 1 -1.13 0.61 -10.09
CA ALA A 1 -2.20 1.62 -10.00
C ALA A 1 -3.23 1.42 -11.09
N ASP A 2 -2.79 1.25 -12.35
CA ASP A 2 -3.64 1.10 -13.52
C ASP A 2 -4.67 -0.04 -13.44
N ALA A 3 -4.23 -1.27 -13.16
CA ALA A 3 -5.12 -2.44 -13.11
C ALA A 3 -6.26 -2.29 -12.08
N THR A 4 -5.96 -1.66 -10.94
CA THR A 4 -6.90 -1.48 -9.84
C THR A 4 -7.64 -0.14 -9.89
N LYS A 5 -7.29 0.74 -10.84
CA LYS A 5 -7.78 2.12 -10.96
C LYS A 5 -7.68 2.89 -9.64
N ARG A 6 -6.64 2.62 -8.85
CA ARG A 6 -6.38 3.23 -7.53
C ARG A 6 -4.94 3.68 -7.44
N GLN A 7 -4.72 4.83 -6.79
CA GLN A 7 -3.38 5.26 -6.41
C GLN A 7 -2.70 4.16 -5.59
N VAL A 8 -1.46 3.84 -5.94
CA VAL A 8 -0.62 2.94 -5.16
C VAL A 8 0.49 3.78 -4.53
N ILE A 9 0.58 3.72 -3.21
CA ILE A 9 1.67 4.29 -2.44
C ILE A 9 2.59 3.12 -2.08
N ALA A 10 3.80 3.11 -2.62
CA ALA A 10 4.77 2.05 -2.41
C ALA A 10 5.83 2.48 -1.40
N GLY A 11 6.28 1.51 -0.60
CA GLY A 11 7.26 1.70 0.46
C GLY A 11 6.64 1.96 1.83
N PRO A 12 7.49 2.12 2.86
CA PRO A 12 8.93 1.85 2.84
C PRO A 12 9.24 0.36 2.63
N VAL A 13 10.43 0.02 2.11
CA VAL A 13 10.83 -1.36 1.81
C VAL A 13 10.77 -2.28 3.04
N GLU A 14 10.87 -1.72 4.24
CA GLU A 14 10.86 -2.40 5.54
C GLU A 14 9.52 -2.30 6.29
N ALA A 15 8.40 -2.11 5.58
CA ALA A 15 7.08 -1.89 6.19
C ALA A 15 6.70 -2.89 7.30
N THR A 16 7.07 -4.17 7.16
CA THR A 16 6.83 -5.20 8.18
C THR A 16 7.59 -4.93 9.48
N SER A 17 8.89 -4.60 9.40
CA SER A 17 9.73 -4.30 10.56
C SER A 17 9.26 -3.02 11.26
N ILE A 18 8.92 -2.01 10.47
CA ILE A 18 8.40 -0.72 10.97
C ILE A 18 7.06 -0.91 11.68
N GLY A 19 6.17 -1.76 11.15
CA GLY A 19 4.90 -2.08 11.81
C GLY A 19 5.10 -2.70 13.19
N ASN A 20 6.08 -3.60 13.34
CA ASN A 20 6.44 -4.18 14.65
C ASN A 20 6.97 -3.12 15.61
N LEU A 21 7.88 -2.27 15.15
CA LEU A 21 8.44 -1.18 15.95
C LEU A 21 7.33 -0.22 16.43
N LEU A 22 6.42 0.17 15.53
CA LEU A 22 5.33 1.08 15.84
C LEU A 22 4.43 0.54 16.96
N VAL A 23 4.05 -0.74 16.90
CA VAL A 23 3.26 -1.37 17.97
C VAL A 23 4.03 -1.40 19.29
N GLN A 24 5.35 -1.66 19.26
CA GLN A 24 6.19 -1.60 20.46
C GLN A 24 6.27 -0.18 21.04
N MET A 25 6.46 0.84 20.20
CA MET A 25 6.50 2.25 20.60
C MET A 25 5.19 2.70 21.24
N ALA A 26 4.05 2.30 20.67
CA ALA A 26 2.74 2.56 21.26
C ALA A 26 2.58 1.84 22.62
N SER A 27 3.05 0.59 22.72
CA SER A 27 2.93 -0.19 23.96
C SER A 27 3.76 0.36 25.14
N CYS A 28 4.89 1.01 24.86
CA CYS A 28 5.74 1.62 25.88
C CYS A 28 5.47 3.12 26.09
N GLY A 29 4.46 3.67 25.40
CA GLY A 29 4.08 5.08 25.53
C GLY A 29 5.04 6.07 24.84
N ALA A 30 5.91 5.61 23.96
CA ALA A 30 6.80 6.47 23.17
C ALA A 30 6.04 7.28 22.11
N ILE A 31 4.88 6.77 21.67
CA ILE A 31 3.88 7.48 20.86
C ILE A 31 2.51 7.29 21.51
N GLY A 32 1.65 8.28 21.39
CA GLY A 32 0.30 8.29 21.93
C GLY A 32 -0.72 7.49 21.12
N SER A 33 -0.45 7.18 19.85
CA SER A 33 -1.34 6.36 19.03
C SER A 33 -0.69 5.71 17.81
N ILE A 34 -1.39 4.73 17.23
CA ILE A 34 -1.01 4.14 15.94
C ILE A 34 -1.10 5.19 14.81
N THR A 35 -2.03 6.14 14.90
CA THR A 35 -2.19 7.22 13.92
C THR A 35 -0.97 8.12 13.90
N GLU A 36 -0.52 8.58 15.07
CA GLU A 36 0.73 9.34 15.22
C GLU A 36 1.93 8.56 14.66
N GLY A 37 2.01 7.25 14.93
CA GLY A 37 3.05 6.40 14.35
C GLY A 37 3.03 6.38 12.82
N ARG A 38 1.86 6.37 12.18
CA ARG A 38 1.74 6.41 10.71
C ARG A 38 2.18 7.77 10.15
N GLU A 39 1.89 8.86 10.84
CA GLU A 39 2.33 10.21 10.46
C GLU A 39 3.86 10.30 10.51
N ILE A 40 4.49 9.82 11.60
CA ILE A 40 5.95 9.76 11.72
C ILE A 40 6.57 8.97 10.56
N ILE A 41 6.00 7.80 10.22
CA ILE A 41 6.51 6.98 9.10
C ILE A 41 6.39 7.73 7.78
N ALA A 42 5.24 8.37 7.52
CA ALA A 42 5.02 9.10 6.27
C ALA A 42 6.01 10.27 6.09
N GLU A 43 6.35 10.97 7.18
CA GLU A 43 7.32 12.08 7.16
C GLU A 43 8.79 11.61 7.12
N SER A 44 9.08 10.40 7.59
CA SER A 44 10.45 9.87 7.72
C SER A 44 10.84 8.86 6.65
N SER A 45 9.94 8.52 5.72
CA SER A 45 10.15 7.50 4.70
C SER A 45 10.06 8.07 3.29
N GLU A 46 10.89 7.56 2.39
CA GLU A 46 10.71 7.80 0.96
C GLU A 46 9.55 6.94 0.44
N LEU A 47 8.46 7.59 0.04
CA LEU A 47 7.28 6.96 -0.53
C LEU A 47 7.19 7.26 -2.02
N ILE A 48 6.88 6.23 -2.81
CA ILE A 48 6.69 6.37 -4.25
C ILE A 48 5.21 6.31 -4.57
N TYR A 49 4.72 7.34 -5.24
CA TYR A 49 3.31 7.48 -5.61
C TYR A 49 3.10 7.10 -7.08
N PHE A 50 2.24 6.11 -7.30
CA PHE A 50 1.83 5.71 -8.64
C PHE A 50 0.35 6.08 -8.83
N GLU A 51 0.11 7.08 -9.67
CA GLU A 51 -1.26 7.43 -10.10
C GLU A 51 -1.77 6.44 -11.14
N PRO A 52 -3.07 6.11 -11.14
CA PRO A 52 -3.64 5.30 -12.19
C PRO A 52 -3.65 6.08 -13.51
N THR A 53 -3.15 5.45 -14.55
CA THR A 53 -3.33 5.92 -15.92
C THR A 53 -4.51 5.19 -16.55
N ASP A 54 -5.27 5.89 -17.39
CA ASP A 54 -6.37 5.27 -18.11
C ASP A 54 -5.81 4.38 -19.22
N ASN A 55 -5.75 3.08 -18.93
CA ASN A 55 -5.36 2.07 -19.88
C ASN A 55 -6.44 0.99 -19.94
N ALA A 56 -7.41 1.21 -20.83
CA ALA A 56 -8.54 0.29 -21.12
C ALA A 56 -8.11 -1.16 -21.41
N GLN A 57 -6.82 -1.39 -21.69
CA GLN A 57 -6.22 -2.72 -21.79
C GLN A 57 -6.39 -3.56 -20.52
N TRP A 58 -6.41 -2.96 -19.32
CA TRP A 58 -6.48 -3.72 -18.07
C TRP A 58 -7.82 -4.42 -17.86
N ASP A 59 -8.93 -3.85 -18.35
CA ASP A 59 -10.24 -4.50 -18.29
C ASP A 59 -10.24 -5.77 -19.19
N GLN A 60 -9.58 -5.71 -20.36
CA GLN A 60 -9.43 -6.87 -21.25
C GLN A 60 -8.52 -7.95 -20.62
N VAL A 61 -7.41 -7.54 -20.00
CA VAL A 61 -6.50 -8.46 -19.31
C VAL A 61 -7.20 -9.15 -18.14
N TYR A 62 -8.04 -8.43 -17.39
CA TYR A 62 -8.80 -9.01 -16.29
C TYR A 62 -9.82 -10.05 -16.79
N ASN A 63 -10.58 -9.73 -17.85
CA ASN A 63 -11.48 -10.71 -18.48
C ASN A 63 -10.73 -11.96 -18.95
N ARG A 64 -9.56 -11.79 -19.55
CA ARG A 64 -8.72 -12.93 -19.93
C ARG A 64 -8.23 -13.75 -18.73
N PHE A 65 -7.90 -13.11 -17.62
CA PHE A 65 -7.55 -13.79 -16.38
C PHE A 65 -8.74 -14.63 -15.85
N LEU A 66 -9.96 -14.10 -15.87
CA LEU A 66 -11.16 -14.84 -15.43
C LEU A 66 -11.39 -16.10 -16.27
N GLU A 67 -11.28 -15.99 -17.61
CA GLU A 67 -11.37 -17.14 -18.51
C GLU A 67 -10.33 -18.22 -18.17
N ILE A 68 -9.06 -17.85 -17.97
CA ILE A 68 -7.98 -18.78 -17.66
C ILE A 68 -8.16 -19.42 -16.28
N ALA A 69 -8.61 -18.62 -15.30
CA ALA A 69 -8.81 -19.05 -13.93
C ALA A 69 -10.13 -19.84 -13.73
N ASN A 70 -10.97 -19.98 -14.77
CA ASN A 70 -12.34 -20.50 -14.68
C ASN A 70 -13.18 -19.77 -13.61
N LEU A 71 -12.98 -18.46 -13.50
CA LEU A 71 -13.72 -17.59 -12.61
C LEU A 71 -14.85 -16.89 -13.39
N PRO A 72 -15.98 -16.60 -12.74
CA PRO A 72 -17.09 -15.90 -13.35
C PRO A 72 -16.74 -14.45 -13.72
#